data_AF-A0A7K2AVJ9-F1
#
_entry.id   AF-A0A7K2AVJ9-F1
#
_cell.length_a   1.000
_cell.length_b   1.000
_cell.length_c   1.000
_cell.angle_alpha   90.00
_cell.angle_beta   90.00
_cell.angle_gamma   90.00
#
_symmetry.space_group_name_H-M   'P 1'
#
loop_
_entity.id
_entity.type
_entity.pdbx_description
1 polymer ?
#
loop_
_entity_poly.entity_id
_entity_poly.type
_entity_poly.pdbx_seq_one_letter_code
_entity_poly.pdbx_strand_id
1 'polypeptide(L)'
;AGFFVDDANAYTWTDAADQVANGEAAMTLMGTWITGYWNGIGLEPVTDYDFFNFPVLDPAVENAALGPIDGWALSADAANPEGAMLLLEHYADPGNQLTWALEQGALPPNSNADTTQLNPVMAKALVEVGKADSYSFNYDLATPPPVAEVGLDMFQAFMDDPSGYADLLSSAQSDAQAAFAG
;
A
#
# COMPACT_ATOMS: atom_id res chain seq x y z
N ALA A 1 6.65 19.60 15.07
CA ALA A 1 7.64 18.70 14.46
C ALA A 1 8.25 17.85 15.56
N GLY A 2 8.45 16.55 15.34
CA GLY A 2 8.99 15.61 16.35
C GLY A 2 8.25 14.27 16.50
N PHE A 3 7.31 13.94 15.60
CA PHE A 3 6.62 12.63 15.59
C PHE A 3 7.12 11.67 14.49
N PHE A 4 7.85 12.18 13.51
CA PHE A 4 8.51 11.39 12.46
C PHE A 4 10.01 11.33 12.76
N VAL A 5 10.67 10.29 12.26
CA VAL A 5 12.13 10.19 12.27
C VAL A 5 12.74 11.33 11.45
N ASP A 6 13.96 11.74 11.82
CA ASP A 6 14.68 12.77 11.08
C ASP A 6 14.92 12.31 9.63
N ASP A 7 14.80 13.23 8.68
CA ASP A 7 14.97 12.96 7.24
C ASP A 7 14.09 11.80 6.72
N ALA A 8 12.85 11.67 7.22
CA ALA A 8 11.93 10.58 6.88
C ALA A 8 11.77 10.32 5.37
N ASN A 9 11.81 11.37 4.54
CA ASN A 9 11.74 11.28 3.07
C ASN A 9 12.96 10.59 2.42
N ALA A 10 14.09 10.44 3.14
CA ALA A 10 15.29 9.80 2.63
C ALA A 10 15.28 8.27 2.77
N TYR A 11 14.35 7.71 3.54
CA TYR A 11 14.27 6.28 3.82
C TYR A 11 13.36 5.56 2.83
N THR A 12 13.81 4.40 2.36
CA THR A 12 12.93 3.47 1.64
C THR A 12 11.95 2.82 2.61
N TRP A 13 10.92 2.16 2.08
CA TRP A 13 9.98 1.44 2.94
C TRP A 13 10.65 0.31 3.75
N THR A 14 11.68 -0.34 3.19
CA THR A 14 12.44 -1.38 3.90
C THR A 14 13.29 -0.76 5.00
N ASP A 15 13.93 0.39 4.77
CA ASP A 15 14.69 1.09 5.82
C ASP A 15 13.77 1.47 6.99
N ALA A 16 12.57 1.98 6.70
CA ALA A 16 11.58 2.31 7.72
C ALA A 16 11.06 1.05 8.45
N ALA A 17 10.89 -0.08 7.75
CA ALA A 17 10.50 -1.35 8.35
C ALA A 17 11.60 -1.90 9.28
N ASP A 18 12.87 -1.76 8.89
CA ASP A 18 14.02 -2.15 9.69
C ASP A 18 14.18 -1.28 10.95
N GLN A 19 13.95 0.03 10.85
CA GLN A 19 13.97 0.91 12.02
C GLN A 19 12.95 0.46 13.08
N VAL A 20 11.75 0.02 12.67
CA VAL A 20 10.77 -0.54 13.60
C VAL A 20 11.25 -1.88 14.17
N ALA A 21 11.74 -2.79 13.32
CA ALA A 21 12.24 -4.10 13.76
C ALA A 21 13.43 -3.99 14.74
N ASN A 22 14.27 -2.98 14.58
CA ASN A 22 15.42 -2.71 15.45
C ASN A 22 15.10 -1.85 16.68
N GLY A 23 13.84 -1.43 16.85
CA GLY A 23 13.41 -0.58 17.97
C GLY A 23 13.89 0.87 17.89
N GLU A 24 14.30 1.33 16.70
CA GLU A 24 14.73 2.71 16.41
C GLU A 24 13.54 3.62 16.09
N ALA A 25 12.44 3.04 15.58
CA ALA A 25 11.15 3.69 15.40
C ALA A 25 10.04 2.86 16.09
N ALA A 26 9.00 3.54 16.57
CA ALA A 26 7.89 2.85 17.23
C ALA A 26 6.84 2.31 16.25
N MET A 27 6.66 2.96 15.10
CA MET A 27 5.59 2.69 14.13
C MET A 27 6.03 3.08 12.72
N THR A 28 5.47 2.43 11.70
CA THR A 28 5.61 2.79 10.29
C THR A 28 4.26 2.71 9.58
N LEU A 29 4.00 3.63 8.65
CA LEU A 29 2.85 3.55 7.75
C LEU A 29 3.27 2.78 6.51
N MET A 30 2.77 1.55 6.34
CA MET A 30 3.12 0.71 5.20
C MET A 30 2.00 -0.25 4.84
N GLY A 31 1.99 -0.71 3.59
CA GLY A 31 1.06 -1.72 3.12
C GLY A 31 1.33 -3.10 3.71
N THR A 32 0.37 -4.01 3.53
CA THR A 32 0.37 -5.32 4.19
C THR A 32 1.61 -6.18 3.88
N TRP A 33 2.27 -5.98 2.73
CA TRP A 33 3.49 -6.69 2.34
C TRP A 33 4.64 -6.60 3.36
N ILE A 34 4.61 -5.61 4.27
CA ILE A 34 5.54 -5.54 5.40
C ILE A 34 5.45 -6.79 6.30
N THR A 35 4.28 -7.44 6.37
CA THR A 35 4.05 -8.71 7.07
C THR A 35 4.96 -9.81 6.52
N GLY A 36 5.04 -9.95 5.19
CA GLY A 36 5.87 -10.98 4.56
C GLY A 36 7.34 -10.71 4.77
N TYR A 37 7.73 -9.42 4.70
CA TYR A 37 9.09 -9.00 5.01
C TYR A 37 9.49 -9.30 6.46
N TRP A 38 8.69 -8.87 7.44
CA TRP A 38 8.96 -9.10 8.86
C TRP A 38 8.96 -10.58 9.24
N ASN A 39 8.01 -11.36 8.72
CA ASN A 39 8.02 -12.82 8.90
C ASN A 39 9.30 -13.45 8.31
N GLY A 40 9.73 -12.98 7.14
CA GLY A 40 10.94 -13.45 6.47
C GLY A 40 12.23 -13.19 7.24
N ILE A 41 12.25 -12.17 8.11
CA ILE A 41 13.38 -11.88 9.01
C ILE A 41 13.14 -12.41 10.44
N GLY A 42 12.08 -13.20 10.66
CA GLY A 42 11.82 -13.93 11.90
C GLY A 42 11.03 -13.17 12.97
N LEU A 43 10.38 -12.06 12.63
CA LEU A 43 9.43 -11.39 13.51
C LEU A 43 8.09 -12.14 13.49
N GLU A 44 7.48 -12.29 14.67
CA GLU A 44 6.23 -13.02 14.85
C GLU A 44 5.03 -12.07 14.95
N PRO A 45 3.94 -12.29 14.19
CA PRO A 45 2.75 -11.47 14.24
C PRO A 45 2.12 -11.49 15.64
N VAL A 46 1.57 -10.36 16.07
CA VAL A 46 0.96 -10.09 17.39
C VAL A 46 1.96 -10.09 18.56
N THR A 47 3.13 -10.71 18.41
CA THR A 47 4.20 -10.72 19.42
C THR A 47 5.16 -9.56 19.19
N ASP A 48 5.70 -9.47 17.98
CA ASP A 48 6.72 -8.49 17.61
C ASP A 48 6.13 -7.32 16.82
N TYR A 49 5.04 -7.55 16.07
CA TYR A 49 4.34 -6.51 15.31
C TYR A 49 2.82 -6.71 15.25
N ASP A 50 2.09 -5.62 15.09
CA ASP A 50 0.66 -5.58 14.78
C ASP A 50 0.38 -4.28 13.99
N PHE A 51 -0.84 -4.09 13.48
CA PHE A 51 -1.27 -2.85 12.84
C PHE A 51 -2.50 -2.27 13.53
N PHE A 52 -2.81 -1.01 13.23
CA PHE A 52 -4.06 -0.38 13.61
C PHE A 52 -4.42 0.69 12.57
N ASN A 53 -5.72 0.98 12.44
CA ASN A 53 -6.19 2.02 11.52
C ASN A 53 -5.91 3.41 12.10
N PHE A 54 -5.82 4.41 11.22
CA PHE A 54 -5.82 5.79 11.65
C PHE A 54 -7.06 6.13 12.48
N PRO A 55 -6.93 7.01 13.49
CA PRO A 55 -8.10 7.47 14.23
C PRO A 55 -9.03 8.28 13.31
N VAL A 56 -10.34 8.13 13.53
CA VAL A 56 -11.33 8.96 12.83
C VAL A 56 -11.19 10.40 13.31
N LEU A 57 -10.73 11.29 12.42
CA LEU A 57 -10.56 12.72 12.72
C LEU A 57 -11.83 13.52 12.41
N ASP A 58 -12.50 13.18 11.31
CA ASP A 58 -13.74 13.80 10.86
C ASP A 58 -14.73 12.70 10.43
N PRO A 59 -15.88 12.56 11.10
CA PRO A 59 -16.88 11.54 10.74
C PRO A 59 -17.57 11.81 9.40
N ALA A 60 -17.39 12.99 8.80
CA ALA A 60 -17.84 13.27 7.43
C ALA A 60 -16.91 12.66 6.37
N VAL A 61 -15.68 12.28 6.73
CA VAL A 61 -14.75 11.57 5.85
C VAL A 61 -15.07 10.07 5.90
N GLU A 62 -15.27 9.50 4.72
CA GLU A 62 -15.57 8.08 4.54
C GLU A 62 -14.43 7.18 5.04
N ASN A 63 -14.77 6.02 5.60
CA ASN A 63 -13.78 5.01 5.97
C ASN A 63 -13.29 4.30 4.70
N ALA A 64 -12.12 4.70 4.19
CA ALA A 64 -11.55 4.14 2.97
C ALA A 64 -10.41 3.16 3.26
N ALA A 65 -10.38 2.04 2.54
CA ALA A 65 -9.19 1.22 2.38
C ALA A 65 -8.35 1.79 1.22
N LEU A 66 -7.04 1.88 1.42
CA LEU A 66 -6.09 2.36 0.41
C LEU A 66 -5.09 1.23 0.11
N GLY A 67 -4.93 0.90 -1.17
CA GLY A 67 -3.84 0.00 -1.56
C GLY A 67 -3.81 -0.34 -3.04
N PRO A 68 -2.65 -0.73 -3.57
CA PRO A 68 -2.56 -1.28 -4.93
C PRO A 68 -3.17 -2.67 -5.00
N ILE A 69 -3.52 -3.09 -6.22
CA ILE A 69 -3.86 -4.48 -6.54
C ILE A 69 -2.93 -4.92 -7.66
N ASP A 70 -2.14 -5.95 -7.41
CA ASP A 70 -1.30 -6.56 -8.43
C ASP A 70 -2.14 -7.42 -9.37
N GLY A 71 -1.90 -7.29 -10.67
CA GLY A 71 -2.67 -7.97 -11.71
C GLY A 71 -1.79 -8.50 -12.83
N TRP A 72 -2.25 -9.59 -13.46
CA TRP A 72 -1.63 -10.17 -14.63
C TRP A 72 -2.45 -9.85 -15.87
N ALA A 73 -1.81 -9.39 -16.94
CA ALA A 73 -2.45 -9.10 -18.21
C ALA A 73 -1.86 -9.98 -19.33
N LEU A 74 -2.73 -10.45 -20.23
CA LEU A 74 -2.34 -11.21 -21.41
C LEU A 74 -2.27 -10.27 -22.62
N SER A 75 -1.10 -10.20 -23.26
CA SER A 75 -0.94 -9.44 -24.51
C SER A 75 -1.78 -10.04 -25.63
N ALA A 76 -2.44 -9.18 -26.42
CA ALA A 76 -3.19 -9.60 -27.61
C ALA A 76 -2.30 -10.31 -28.65
N ASP A 77 -1.00 -10.01 -28.67
CA ASP A 77 -0.02 -10.59 -29.59
C ASP A 77 0.80 -11.73 -28.96
N ALA A 78 0.29 -12.35 -27.89
CA ALA A 78 0.99 -13.45 -27.23
C ALA A 78 1.31 -14.58 -28.23
N ALA A 79 2.59 -14.97 -28.31
CA ALA A 79 3.03 -16.04 -29.22
C ALA A 79 2.44 -17.42 -28.85
N ASN A 80 2.01 -17.60 -27.60
CA ASN A 80 1.31 -18.79 -27.11
C ASN A 80 0.14 -18.37 -26.21
N PRO A 81 -1.02 -18.00 -26.78
CA PRO A 81 -2.16 -17.51 -26.00
C PRO A 81 -2.79 -18.61 -25.13
N GLU A 82 -2.78 -19.87 -25.58
CA GLU A 82 -3.31 -21.00 -24.82
C GLU A 82 -2.49 -21.26 -23.55
N GLY A 83 -1.16 -21.34 -23.67
CA GLY A 83 -0.29 -21.51 -22.50
C GLY A 83 -0.34 -20.33 -21.53
N ALA A 84 -0.45 -19.11 -22.04
CA ALA A 84 -0.61 -17.92 -21.20
C ALA A 84 -1.95 -17.92 -20.47
N MET A 85 -3.04 -18.37 -21.09
CA MET A 85 -4.34 -18.54 -20.41
C MET A 85 -4.26 -19.59 -19.31
N LEU A 86 -3.65 -20.76 -19.57
CA LEU A 86 -3.45 -21.80 -18.54
C LEU A 86 -2.65 -21.28 -17.34
N LEU A 87 -1.68 -20.39 -17.56
CA LEU A 87 -0.94 -19.75 -16.47
C LEU A 87 -1.81 -18.79 -15.66
N LEU A 88 -2.65 -17.99 -16.33
CA LEU A 88 -3.59 -17.10 -15.63
C LEU A 88 -4.63 -17.88 -14.82
N GLU A 89 -5.13 -19.00 -15.35
CA GLU A 89 -6.01 -19.91 -14.61
C GLU A 89 -5.31 -20.47 -13.36
N HIS A 90 -4.04 -20.87 -13.50
CA HIS A 90 -3.23 -21.33 -12.37
C HIS A 90 -3.06 -20.23 -11.31
N TYR A 91 -2.75 -18.99 -11.70
CA TYR A 91 -2.63 -17.86 -10.77
C TYR A 91 -3.97 -17.39 -10.18
N ALA A 92 -5.10 -17.70 -10.82
CA ALA A 92 -6.42 -17.39 -10.31
C ALA A 92 -6.94 -18.46 -9.33
N ASP A 93 -6.32 -19.65 -9.30
CA ASP A 93 -6.71 -20.72 -8.38
C ASP A 93 -6.67 -20.24 -6.91
N PRO A 94 -7.73 -20.52 -6.10
CA PRO A 94 -7.80 -20.04 -4.73
C PRO A 94 -6.63 -20.49 -3.84
N GLY A 95 -6.14 -21.72 -4.03
CA GLY A 95 -5.03 -22.28 -3.25
C GLY A 95 -3.69 -21.63 -3.63
N ASN A 96 -3.48 -21.39 -4.93
CA ASN A 96 -2.27 -20.71 -5.39
C ASN A 96 -2.24 -19.24 -4.97
N GLN A 97 -3.38 -18.54 -5.02
CA GLN A 97 -3.46 -17.17 -4.50
C GLN A 97 -3.25 -17.09 -3.00
N LEU A 98 -3.80 -18.03 -2.23
CA LEU A 98 -3.54 -18.11 -0.80
C LEU A 98 -2.06 -18.34 -0.52
N THR A 99 -1.43 -19.27 -1.24
CA THR A 99 0.01 -19.55 -1.11
C THR A 99 0.83 -18.29 -1.39
N TRP A 100 0.53 -17.58 -2.48
CA TRP A 100 1.20 -16.32 -2.82
C TRP A 100 1.01 -15.25 -1.73
N ALA A 101 -0.22 -15.08 -1.25
CA ALA A 101 -0.57 -14.11 -0.23
C ALA A 101 0.16 -14.35 1.09
N LEU A 102 0.30 -15.61 1.53
CA LEU A 102 1.01 -15.98 2.76
C LEU A 102 2.50 -15.68 2.67
N GLU A 103 3.14 -15.92 1.51
CA GLU A 103 4.56 -15.62 1.28
C GLU A 103 4.82 -14.12 1.14
N GLN A 104 3.97 -13.41 0.38
CA GLN A 104 4.10 -11.97 0.16
C GLN A 104 3.73 -11.17 1.42
N GLY A 105 2.86 -11.71 2.28
CA GLY A 105 2.25 -10.99 3.40
C GLY A 105 1.04 -10.13 3.02
N ALA A 106 0.48 -10.30 1.83
CA ALA A 106 -0.70 -9.57 1.36
C ALA A 106 -2.00 -10.36 1.53
N LEU A 107 -3.14 -9.80 1.10
CA LEU A 107 -4.42 -10.50 1.16
C LEU A 107 -4.71 -11.22 -0.17
N PRO A 108 -5.22 -12.47 -0.15
CA PRO A 108 -5.60 -13.16 -1.38
C PRO A 108 -6.84 -12.50 -2.00
N PRO A 109 -6.82 -12.09 -3.28
CA PRO A 109 -7.96 -11.41 -3.90
C PRO A 109 -9.11 -12.36 -4.29
N ASN A 110 -8.85 -13.67 -4.46
CA ASN A 110 -9.90 -14.65 -4.75
C ASN A 110 -10.75 -14.91 -3.50
N SER A 111 -12.05 -14.60 -3.60
CA SER A 111 -13.01 -14.76 -2.51
C SER A 111 -13.27 -16.20 -2.05
N ASN A 112 -12.79 -17.20 -2.81
CA ASN A 112 -12.85 -18.61 -2.44
C ASN A 112 -11.57 -19.11 -1.74
N ALA A 113 -10.57 -18.25 -1.53
CA ALA A 113 -9.37 -18.63 -0.79
C ALA A 113 -9.71 -18.98 0.66
N ASP A 114 -9.05 -19.99 1.22
CA ASP A 114 -9.24 -20.40 2.62
C ASP A 114 -8.54 -19.42 3.56
N THR A 115 -9.24 -18.34 3.91
CA THR A 115 -8.73 -17.26 4.75
C THR A 115 -8.49 -17.68 6.21
N THR A 116 -8.89 -18.90 6.61
CA THR A 116 -8.60 -19.43 7.94
C THR A 116 -7.12 -19.74 8.15
N GLN A 117 -6.33 -19.80 7.06
CA GLN A 117 -4.89 -20.03 7.09
C GLN A 117 -4.07 -18.73 7.21
N LEU A 118 -4.70 -17.56 7.10
CA LEU A 118 -4.03 -16.28 7.28
C LEU A 118 -3.48 -16.15 8.71
N ASN A 119 -2.30 -15.55 8.86
CA ASN A 119 -1.80 -15.23 10.18
C ASN A 119 -2.72 -14.18 10.86
N PRO A 120 -2.65 -14.01 12.19
CA PRO A 120 -3.61 -13.16 12.91
C PRO A 120 -3.61 -11.69 12.44
N VAL A 121 -2.46 -11.13 12.06
CA VAL A 121 -2.34 -9.75 11.58
C VAL A 121 -3.01 -9.61 10.20
N MET A 122 -2.76 -10.55 9.29
CA MET A 122 -3.41 -10.58 7.97
C MET A 122 -4.93 -10.79 8.09
N ALA A 123 -5.38 -11.68 8.98
CA ALA A 123 -6.80 -11.91 9.22
C ALA A 123 -7.50 -10.63 9.76
N LYS A 124 -6.82 -9.91 10.65
CA LYS A 124 -7.28 -8.61 11.13
C LYS A 124 -7.32 -7.58 10.00
N ALA A 125 -6.31 -7.51 9.13
CA ALA A 125 -6.30 -6.63 7.96
C ALA A 125 -7.46 -6.92 7.00
N LEU A 126 -7.75 -8.20 6.75
CA LEU A 126 -8.91 -8.61 5.93
C LEU A 126 -10.23 -8.11 6.51
N VAL A 127 -10.40 -8.21 7.84
CA VAL A 127 -11.59 -7.69 8.53
C VAL A 127 -11.69 -6.17 8.40
N GLU A 128 -10.59 -5.43 8.54
CA GLU A 128 -10.61 -3.97 8.42
C GLU A 128 -10.90 -3.50 6.99
N VAL A 129 -10.30 -4.14 5.98
CA VAL A 129 -10.63 -3.87 4.56
C VAL A 129 -12.11 -4.15 4.29
N GLY A 130 -12.67 -5.22 4.85
CA GLY A 130 -14.09 -5.55 4.70
C GLY A 130 -15.07 -4.58 5.38
N LYS A 131 -14.58 -3.66 6.23
CA LYS A 131 -15.37 -2.59 6.86
C LYS A 131 -15.25 -1.26 6.11
N ALA A 132 -14.38 -1.16 5.11
CA ALA A 132 -14.22 0.06 4.35
C ALA A 132 -15.46 0.31 3.48
N ASP A 133 -15.93 1.56 3.47
CA ASP A 133 -17.04 2.00 2.63
C ASP A 133 -16.59 2.18 1.17
N SER A 134 -15.31 2.53 0.98
CA SER A 134 -14.67 2.64 -0.33
C SER A 134 -13.26 2.06 -0.36
N TYR A 135 -12.80 1.74 -1.57
CA TYR A 135 -11.44 1.28 -1.85
C TYR A 135 -10.79 2.22 -2.87
N SER A 136 -9.64 2.79 -2.52
CA SER A 136 -8.89 3.72 -3.36
C SER A 136 -7.49 3.18 -3.68
N PHE A 137 -7.00 3.51 -4.87
CA PHE A 137 -5.60 3.27 -5.24
C PHE A 137 -4.72 4.40 -4.69
N ASN A 138 -3.42 4.11 -4.58
CA ASN A 138 -2.41 5.11 -4.24
C ASN A 138 -2.50 6.31 -5.21
N TYR A 139 -2.20 7.51 -4.71
CA TYR A 139 -2.38 8.77 -5.44
C TYR A 139 -1.77 8.75 -6.85
N ASP A 140 -0.57 8.19 -6.96
CA ASP A 140 0.21 8.07 -8.20
C ASP A 140 -0.41 7.09 -9.21
N LEU A 141 -1.03 6.01 -8.73
CA LEU A 141 -1.73 5.03 -9.56
C LEU A 141 -3.13 5.51 -9.98
N ALA A 142 -3.71 6.44 -9.23
CA ALA A 142 -5.03 7.02 -9.47
C ALA A 142 -5.00 8.31 -10.30
N THR A 143 -3.81 8.83 -10.61
CA THR A 143 -3.60 10.14 -11.26
C THR A 143 -2.77 9.97 -12.54
N PRO A 144 -3.02 10.76 -13.61
CA PRO A 144 -2.14 10.72 -14.78
C PRO A 144 -0.68 10.98 -14.41
N PRO A 145 0.31 10.24 -14.98
CA PRO A 145 1.68 10.26 -14.48
C PRO A 145 2.32 11.66 -14.35
N PRO A 146 2.17 12.59 -15.33
CA PRO A 146 2.73 13.93 -15.18
C PRO A 146 2.18 14.73 -13.99
N VAL A 147 0.93 14.47 -13.60
CA VAL A 147 0.26 15.14 -12.48
C VAL A 147 0.51 14.41 -11.16
N ALA A 148 0.74 13.09 -11.22
CA ALA A 148 1.17 12.30 -10.08
C ALA A 148 2.49 12.83 -9.50
N GLU A 149 3.49 13.10 -10.35
CA GLU A 149 4.78 13.64 -9.93
C GLU A 149 4.63 14.96 -9.16
N VAL A 150 3.84 15.90 -9.68
CA VAL A 150 3.56 17.19 -9.01
C VAL A 150 2.97 16.99 -7.61
N GLY A 151 2.02 16.06 -7.46
CA GLY A 151 1.41 15.80 -6.15
C GLY A 151 2.35 15.11 -5.18
N LEU A 152 3.16 14.15 -5.66
CA LEU A 152 4.16 13.46 -4.83
C LEU A 152 5.24 14.41 -4.33
N ASP A 153 5.70 15.35 -5.16
CA ASP A 153 6.66 16.39 -4.77
C ASP A 153 6.07 17.32 -3.71
N MET A 154 4.80 17.70 -3.87
CA MET A 154 4.08 18.49 -2.87
C MET A 154 3.97 17.74 -1.54
N PHE A 155 3.66 16.44 -1.54
CA PHE A 155 3.59 15.65 -0.31
C PHE A 155 4.94 15.56 0.39
N GLN A 156 6.03 15.34 -0.35
CA GLN A 156 7.39 15.34 0.22
C GLN A 156 7.72 16.70 0.86
N ALA A 157 7.49 17.80 0.15
CA ALA A 157 7.71 19.14 0.68
C ALA A 157 6.88 19.44 1.93
N PHE A 158 5.62 18.97 1.97
CA PHE A 158 4.76 19.11 3.15
C PHE A 158 5.28 18.29 4.34
N MET A 159 5.81 17.10 4.10
CA MET A 159 6.42 16.27 5.14
C MET A 159 7.69 16.91 5.72
N ASP A 160 8.49 17.58 4.88
CA ASP A 160 9.67 18.33 5.32
C ASP A 160 9.30 19.59 6.12
N ASP A 161 8.36 20.41 5.62
CA ASP A 161 7.87 21.61 6.32
C ASP A 161 6.38 21.89 6.01
N PRO A 162 5.47 21.57 6.96
CA PRO A 162 4.04 21.80 6.76
C PRO A 162 3.60 23.25 7.02
N SER A 163 4.49 24.15 7.48
CA SER A 163 4.12 25.50 7.92
C SER A 163 3.55 26.37 6.78
N GLY A 164 3.97 26.10 5.54
CA GLY A 164 3.56 26.79 4.32
C GLY A 164 2.51 26.05 3.48
N TYR A 165 1.73 25.13 4.06
CA TYR A 165 0.88 24.20 3.28
C TYR A 165 -0.07 24.87 2.28
N ALA A 166 -0.58 26.07 2.58
CA ALA A 166 -1.47 26.78 1.67
C ALA A 166 -0.77 27.20 0.36
N ASP A 167 0.50 27.60 0.44
CA ASP A 167 1.31 27.96 -0.72
C ASP A 167 1.74 26.71 -1.50
N LEU A 168 2.03 25.60 -0.80
CA LEU A 168 2.29 24.29 -1.42
C LEU A 168 1.08 23.83 -2.25
N LEU A 169 -0.13 23.91 -1.67
CA LEU A 169 -1.37 23.56 -2.37
C LEU A 169 -1.61 24.47 -3.60
N SER A 170 -1.39 25.78 -3.45
CA SER A 170 -1.58 26.72 -4.56
C SER A 170 -0.59 26.47 -5.69
N SER A 171 0.67 26.16 -5.38
CA SER A 171 1.71 25.84 -6.36
C SER A 171 1.39 24.53 -7.08
N ALA A 172 1.09 23.47 -6.32
CA ALA A 172 0.73 22.17 -6.87
C ALA A 172 -0.49 22.24 -7.79
N GLN A 173 -1.50 23.05 -7.46
CA GLN A 173 -2.66 23.27 -8.32
C GLN A 173 -2.30 23.96 -9.65
N SER A 174 -1.39 24.93 -9.63
CA SER A 174 -0.90 25.60 -10.85
C SER A 174 -0.09 24.63 -11.71
N ASP A 175 0.81 23.87 -11.10
CA ASP A 175 1.68 22.93 -11.80
C ASP A 175 0.89 21.75 -12.38
N ALA A 176 -0.10 21.25 -11.65
CA ALA A 176 -1.03 20.24 -12.15
C ALA A 176 -1.81 20.74 -13.38
N GLN A 177 -2.28 21.98 -13.39
CA GLN A 177 -2.96 22.56 -14.56
C GLN A 177 -2.05 22.62 -15.78
N ALA A 178 -0.78 22.95 -15.59
CA ALA A 178 0.21 22.93 -16.67
C ALA A 178 0.48 21.51 -17.18
N ALA A 179 0.62 20.54 -16.27
CA ALA A 179 0.84 19.14 -16.62
C ALA A 179 -0.36 18.49 -17.35
N PHE A 180 -1.59 18.91 -17.06
CA PHE A 180 -2.79 18.49 -17.80
C PHE A 180 -2.92 19.10 -19.20
N ALA A 181 -2.26 20.25 -19.45
CA ALA A 181 -2.36 20.97 -20.72
C ALA A 181 -1.34 20.51 -21.77
N GLY A 182 -0.31 19.75 -21.37
CA GLY A 182 0.70 19.14 -22.23
C GLY A 182 0.31 17.74 -22.70
#